data_AF-A0A7X8KAP9-F1
#
_entry.id   AF-A0A7X8KAP9-F1
#
_cell.length_a   1.000
_cell.length_b   1.000
_cell.length_c   1.000
_cell.angle_alpha   90.00
_cell.angle_beta   90.00
_cell.angle_gamma   90.00
#
_symmetry.space_group_name_H-M   'P 1'
#
loop_
_entity.id
_entity.type
_entity.pdbx_description
1 polymer ?
#
loop_
_entity_poly.entity_id
_entity_poly.type
_entity_poly.pdbx_seq_one_letter_code
_entity_poly.pdbx_strand_id
1 'polypeptide(L)'
;MENGEYRRLGDTKLRSSDFRLVTASNEKLLRLVAEGQMRKDFFYRITDAQIHMPPLREHKEDIPLLIRHFYSTLSERRPVTDTSIKLLQSYHWPGNVRQLFSVLRRASLHAKNNRWIEIDEQEFAEEEQ
;
A
#
# COMPACT_ATOMS: atom_id res chain seq x y z
N MET A 1 9.50 -25.40 -7.84
CA MET A 1 8.83 -25.35 -6.53
C MET A 1 8.14 -26.65 -6.16
N GLU A 2 7.89 -27.56 -7.11
CA GLU A 2 7.18 -28.82 -6.88
C GLU A 2 7.68 -29.67 -5.70
N ASN A 3 8.96 -29.60 -5.34
CA ASN A 3 9.51 -30.46 -4.29
C ASN A 3 9.91 -29.70 -2.99
N GLY A 4 9.73 -28.38 -2.93
CA GLY A 4 10.24 -27.57 -1.79
C GLY A 4 11.77 -27.55 -1.66
N GLU A 5 12.49 -28.00 -2.70
CA GLU A 5 13.93 -28.16 -2.67
C GLU A 5 14.68 -26.98 -3.31
N TYR A 6 15.84 -26.65 -2.73
CA TYR A 6 16.73 -25.61 -3.23
C TYR A 6 18.19 -25.94 -2.94
N ARG A 7 19.10 -25.21 -3.59
CA ARG A 7 20.54 -25.24 -3.34
C ARG A 7 21.06 -23.82 -3.20
N ARG A 8 22.09 -23.63 -2.39
CA ARG A 8 22.84 -22.37 -2.37
C ARG A 8 23.70 -22.28 -3.63
N LEU A 9 24.00 -21.07 -4.08
CA LEU A 9 24.91 -20.87 -5.20
C LEU A 9 26.30 -21.44 -4.85
N GLY A 10 26.82 -22.34 -5.68
CA GLY A 10 28.10 -23.03 -5.45
C GLY A 10 28.04 -24.23 -4.50
N ASP A 11 26.88 -24.56 -3.93
CA ASP A 11 26.69 -25.74 -3.08
C ASP A 11 26.09 -26.90 -3.91
N THR A 12 26.58 -28.11 -3.70
CA THR A 12 26.03 -29.32 -4.32
C THR A 12 24.95 -29.96 -3.45
N LYS A 13 24.86 -29.57 -2.17
CA LYS A 13 23.89 -30.13 -1.22
C LYS A 13 22.49 -29.61 -1.49
N LEU A 14 21.58 -30.54 -1.76
CA LEU A 14 20.14 -30.29 -1.83
C LEU A 14 19.60 -30.07 -0.41
N ARG A 15 18.70 -29.09 -0.26
CA ARG A 15 18.02 -28.75 0.99
C ARG A 15 16.53 -28.64 0.72
N SER A 16 15.72 -29.03 1.69
CA SER A 16 14.27 -28.86 1.66
C SER A 16 13.87 -27.69 2.56
N SER A 17 12.86 -26.94 2.16
CA SER A 17 12.19 -25.92 2.96
C SER A 17 10.69 -26.04 2.79
N ASP A 18 9.98 -26.00 3.91
CA ASP A 18 8.55 -25.71 3.92
C ASP A 18 8.37 -24.20 4.03
N PHE A 19 7.76 -23.59 3.01
CA PHE A 19 7.56 -22.15 2.98
C PHE A 19 6.28 -21.78 2.25
N ARG A 20 5.72 -20.62 2.62
CA ARG A 20 4.62 -19.99 1.90
C ARG A 20 5.15 -18.85 1.05
N LEU A 21 4.86 -18.88 -0.25
CA LEU A 21 5.20 -17.80 -1.16
C LEU A 21 4.09 -16.76 -1.21
N VAL A 22 4.42 -15.49 -0.98
CA VAL A 22 3.54 -14.35 -1.22
C VAL A 22 4.24 -13.40 -2.16
N THR A 23 3.62 -13.09 -3.30
CA THR A 23 4.16 -12.18 -4.31
C THR A 23 3.22 -11.00 -4.51
N ALA A 24 3.79 -9.82 -4.81
CA ALA A 24 3.03 -8.65 -5.19
C ALA A 24 3.72 -7.98 -6.39
N SER A 25 2.94 -7.40 -7.30
CA SER A 25 3.45 -6.65 -8.44
C SER A 25 2.53 -5.48 -8.75
N ASN A 26 3.11 -4.32 -9.04
CA ASN A 26 2.41 -3.16 -9.59
C ASN A 26 2.27 -3.24 -11.12
N GLU A 27 3.07 -4.09 -11.76
CA GLU A 27 3.06 -4.31 -13.21
C GLU A 27 2.07 -5.41 -13.60
N LYS A 28 1.56 -5.34 -14.84
CA LYS A 28 0.71 -6.40 -15.38
C LYS A 28 1.55 -7.62 -15.72
N LEU A 29 1.54 -8.64 -14.86
CA LEU A 29 2.34 -9.86 -15.04
C LEU A 29 2.15 -10.55 -16.40
N LEU A 30 0.92 -10.58 -16.93
CA LEU A 30 0.64 -11.12 -18.27
C LEU A 30 1.41 -10.40 -19.39
N ARG A 31 1.61 -9.08 -19.25
CA ARG A 31 2.42 -8.29 -20.19
C ARG A 31 3.89 -8.72 -20.12
N LEU A 32 4.43 -8.91 -18.92
CA LEU A 32 5.81 -9.38 -18.74
C LEU A 32 6.05 -10.78 -19.32
N VAL A 33 5.04 -11.65 -19.25
CA VAL A 33 5.08 -12.97 -19.92
C VAL A 33 5.12 -12.81 -21.44
N ALA A 34 4.26 -11.94 -21.99
CA ALA A 34 4.23 -11.68 -23.44
C ALA A 34 5.53 -11.06 -23.97
N GLU A 35 6.19 -10.22 -23.17
CA GLU A 35 7.48 -9.59 -23.50
C GLU A 35 8.69 -10.52 -23.25
N GLY A 36 8.47 -11.76 -22.80
CA GLY A 36 9.54 -12.73 -22.52
C GLY A 36 10.37 -12.42 -21.26
N GLN A 37 9.98 -11.41 -20.48
CA GLN A 37 10.65 -11.01 -19.23
C GLN A 37 10.25 -11.88 -18.04
N MET A 38 9.12 -12.59 -18.13
CA MET A 38 8.66 -13.54 -17.13
C MET A 38 8.41 -14.92 -17.74
N ARG A 39 8.88 -15.96 -17.07
CA ARG A 39 8.60 -17.34 -17.47
C ARG A 39 7.13 -17.69 -17.26
N LYS A 40 6.50 -18.23 -18.30
CA LYS A 40 5.09 -18.64 -18.32
C LYS A 40 4.76 -19.69 -17.24
N ASP A 41 5.66 -20.64 -17.00
CA ASP A 41 5.46 -21.69 -15.98
C ASP A 41 5.52 -21.16 -14.54
N PHE A 42 6.36 -20.15 -14.28
CA PHE A 42 6.39 -19.46 -13.00
C PHE A 42 5.11 -18.64 -12.79
N PHE A 43 4.68 -17.89 -13.81
CA PHE A 43 3.44 -17.10 -13.77
C PHE A 43 2.25 -17.96 -13.30
N TYR A 44 1.97 -19.09 -13.97
CA TYR A 44 0.83 -19.93 -13.59
C TYR A 44 0.92 -20.50 -12.17
N ARG A 45 2.12 -20.69 -11.62
CA ARG A 45 2.30 -21.19 -10.25
C ARG A 45 2.01 -20.14 -9.19
N ILE A 46 2.26 -18.86 -9.48
CA ILE A 46 2.05 -17.78 -8.50
C ILE A 46 0.67 -17.13 -8.62
N THR A 47 -0.07 -17.36 -9.70
CA THR A 47 -1.37 -16.73 -9.95
C THR A 47 -2.59 -17.61 -9.63
N ASP A 48 -2.40 -18.76 -8.97
CA ASP A 48 -3.50 -19.66 -8.61
C ASP A 48 -4.53 -18.97 -7.68
N ALA A 49 -4.06 -18.13 -6.76
CA ALA A 49 -4.90 -17.27 -5.91
C ALA A 49 -4.45 -15.82 -6.01
N GLN A 50 -5.13 -15.03 -6.85
CA GLN A 50 -4.83 -13.61 -7.03
C GLN A 50 -5.77 -12.73 -6.20
N ILE A 51 -5.19 -11.81 -5.42
CA ILE A 51 -5.92 -10.74 -4.75
C ILE A 51 -5.66 -9.45 -5.52
N HIS A 52 -6.72 -8.85 -6.06
CA HIS A 52 -6.63 -7.52 -6.65
C HIS A 52 -6.74 -6.48 -5.55
N MET A 53 -5.75 -5.59 -5.44
CA MET A 53 -5.77 -4.48 -4.50
C MET A 53 -6.22 -3.21 -5.26
N PRO A 54 -7.47 -2.76 -5.10
CA PRO A 54 -7.93 -1.55 -5.74
C PRO A 54 -7.19 -0.33 -5.16
N PRO A 55 -6.99 0.72 -5.97
CA PRO A 55 -6.41 1.97 -5.52
C PRO A 55 -7.36 2.74 -4.61
N LEU A 56 -6.82 3.64 -3.77
CA LEU A 56 -7.58 4.40 -2.77
C LEU A 56 -8.75 5.19 -3.37
N ARG A 57 -8.60 5.66 -4.61
CA ARG A 57 -9.66 6.39 -5.32
C ARG A 57 -10.92 5.59 -5.62
N GLU A 58 -10.85 4.26 -5.60
CA GLU A 58 -11.97 3.36 -5.87
C GLU A 58 -12.71 2.95 -4.58
N HIS A 59 -12.16 3.25 -3.39
CA HIS A 59 -12.76 2.96 -2.09
C HIS A 59 -12.49 4.08 -1.07
N LYS A 60 -12.89 5.32 -1.42
CA LYS A 60 -12.63 6.51 -0.59
C LYS A 60 -13.45 6.52 0.71
N GLU A 61 -14.51 5.72 0.78
CA GLU A 61 -15.31 5.45 1.97
C GLU A 61 -14.49 4.83 3.12
N ASP A 62 -13.35 4.20 2.82
CA ASP A 62 -12.45 3.61 3.82
C ASP A 62 -11.55 4.66 4.51
N ILE A 63 -11.44 5.87 3.95
CA ILE A 63 -10.56 6.93 4.46
C ILE A 63 -10.81 7.25 5.95
N PRO A 64 -12.04 7.41 6.46
CA PRO A 64 -12.28 7.65 7.90
C PRO A 64 -11.73 6.53 8.80
N LEU A 65 -11.81 5.27 8.33
CA LEU A 65 -11.27 4.12 9.06
C LEU A 65 -9.73 4.12 9.03
N LEU A 66 -9.15 4.41 7.86
CA LEU A 66 -7.70 4.53 7.69
C LEU A 66 -7.11 5.64 8.56
N ILE A 67 -7.76 6.80 8.64
CA ILE A 67 -7.38 7.92 9.52
C ILE A 67 -7.37 7.47 10.98
N ARG A 68 -8.46 6.83 11.42
CA ARG A 68 -8.59 6.33 12.80
C ARG A 68 -7.49 5.34 13.13
N HIS A 69 -7.23 4.39 12.22
CA HIS A 69 -6.16 3.43 12.38
C HIS A 69 -4.80 4.13 12.47
N PHE A 70 -4.50 5.04 11.54
CA PHE A 70 -3.24 5.77 11.51
C PHE A 70 -2.97 6.52 12.82
N TYR A 71 -3.91 7.33 13.32
CA TYR A 71 -3.71 8.09 14.55
C TYR A 71 -3.64 7.22 15.81
N SER A 72 -4.35 6.08 15.81
CA SER A 72 -4.21 5.12 16.91
C SER A 72 -2.78 4.60 17.08
N THR A 73 -1.99 4.53 15.99
CA THR A 73 -0.57 4.11 16.04
C THR A 73 0.38 5.19 16.55
N LEU A 74 -0.01 6.47 16.51
CA LEU A 74 0.84 7.62 16.87
C LEU A 74 0.62 8.12 18.30
N SER A 75 -0.16 7.41 19.13
CA SER A 75 -0.71 7.90 20.41
C SER A 75 -1.53 9.20 20.28
N GLU A 76 -1.93 9.53 19.05
CA GLU A 76 -2.70 10.71 18.71
C GLU A 76 -4.19 10.38 18.85
N ARG A 77 -4.91 11.19 19.65
CA ARG A 77 -6.35 10.98 19.91
C ARG A 77 -7.22 12.13 19.43
N ARG A 78 -6.61 13.14 18.79
CA ARG A 78 -7.36 14.27 18.27
C ARG A 78 -8.25 13.86 17.11
N PRO A 79 -9.53 14.26 17.12
CA PRO A 79 -10.42 14.01 15.99
C PRO A 79 -9.98 14.84 14.78
N VAL A 80 -10.14 14.27 13.58
CA VAL A 80 -10.12 15.03 12.33
C VAL A 80 -11.51 15.60 12.11
N THR A 81 -11.60 16.85 11.65
CA THR A 81 -12.89 17.50 11.37
C THR A 81 -13.62 16.83 10.20
N ASP A 82 -14.95 16.86 10.20
CA ASP A 82 -15.76 16.32 9.11
C ASP A 82 -15.48 17.00 7.77
N THR A 83 -15.14 18.29 7.79
CA THR A 83 -14.73 19.06 6.61
C THR A 83 -13.44 18.49 6.02
N SER A 84 -12.44 18.21 6.85
CA SER A 84 -11.19 17.60 6.40
C SER A 84 -11.37 16.16 5.92
N ILE A 85 -12.24 15.38 6.55
CA ILE A 85 -12.58 14.03 6.05
C ILE A 85 -13.19 14.11 4.65
N LYS A 86 -14.16 15.01 4.44
CA LYS A 86 -14.77 15.22 3.11
C LYS A 86 -13.74 15.68 2.08
N LEU A 87 -12.84 16.57 2.47
CA LEU A 87 -11.76 17.03 1.59
C LEU A 87 -10.85 15.87 1.18
N LEU A 88 -10.41 15.05 2.13
CA LEU A 88 -9.61 13.86 1.86
C LEU A 88 -10.35 12.87 0.95
N GLN A 89 -11.67 12.72 1.11
CA GLN A 89 -12.50 11.89 0.23
C GLN A 89 -12.71 12.49 -1.17
N SER A 90 -12.51 13.79 -1.36
CA SER A 90 -12.61 14.40 -2.69
C SER A 90 -11.36 14.15 -3.54
N TYR A 91 -10.20 13.95 -2.92
CA TYR A 91 -8.90 13.84 -3.60
C TYR A 91 -8.68 12.50 -4.34
N HIS A 92 -7.82 12.49 -5.36
CA HIS A 92 -7.61 11.34 -6.25
C HIS A 92 -6.57 10.31 -5.76
N TRP A 93 -5.74 10.68 -4.79
CA TRP A 93 -4.76 9.78 -4.16
C TRP A 93 -3.88 8.98 -5.15
N PRO A 94 -3.14 9.62 -6.06
CA PRO A 94 -2.18 8.91 -6.94
C PRO A 94 -1.17 8.07 -6.15
N GLY A 95 -0.75 8.52 -4.96
CA GLY A 95 0.12 7.76 -4.06
C GLY A 95 -0.61 6.80 -3.10
N ASN A 96 -1.92 6.59 -3.28
CA ASN A 96 -2.78 5.76 -2.44
C ASN A 96 -2.62 6.05 -0.93
N VAL A 97 -2.70 5.01 -0.10
CA VAL A 97 -2.58 5.09 1.36
C VAL A 97 -1.24 5.71 1.80
N ARG A 98 -0.16 5.57 1.01
CA ARG A 98 1.13 6.18 1.35
C ARG A 98 1.02 7.70 1.36
N GLN A 99 0.46 8.29 0.30
CA GLN A 99 0.24 9.74 0.21
C GLN A 99 -0.74 10.22 1.28
N LEU A 100 -1.85 9.48 1.51
CA LEU A 100 -2.77 9.78 2.60
C LEU A 100 -2.04 9.89 3.95
N PHE A 101 -1.20 8.91 4.29
CA PHE A 101 -0.49 8.91 5.56
C PHE A 101 0.58 10.00 5.65
N SER A 102 1.20 10.40 4.54
CA SER A 102 2.10 11.56 4.50
C SER A 102 1.36 12.85 4.85
N VAL A 103 0.21 13.10 4.22
CA VAL A 103 -0.67 14.24 4.51
C VAL A 103 -1.09 14.25 5.98
N LEU A 104 -1.59 13.11 6.50
CA LEU A 104 -2.02 13.00 7.90
C LEU A 104 -0.87 13.25 8.88
N ARG A 105 0.34 12.82 8.54
CA ARG A 105 1.53 13.05 9.37
C ARG A 105 1.89 14.53 9.42
N ARG A 106 1.87 15.24 8.29
CA ARG A 106 2.13 16.69 8.23
C ARG A 106 1.08 17.46 9.04
N ALA A 107 -0.19 17.15 8.84
CA ALA A 107 -1.29 17.78 9.58
C ALA A 107 -1.14 17.64 11.11
N SER A 108 -0.66 16.49 11.60
CA SER A 108 -0.38 16.31 13.04
C SER A 108 0.74 17.20 13.57
N LEU A 109 1.76 17.51 12.76
CA LEU A 109 2.85 18.39 13.14
C LEU A 109 2.38 19.85 13.25
N HIS A 110 1.48 20.28 12.37
CA HIS A 110 0.88 21.61 12.39
C HIS A 110 -0.14 21.78 13.53
N ALA A 111 -0.82 20.70 13.91
CA ALA A 111 -1.89 20.75 14.90
C ALA A 111 -1.42 20.94 16.35
N LYS A 112 -0.12 21.04 16.70
CA LYS A 112 0.43 20.89 18.09
C LYS A 112 -0.36 21.52 19.25
N ASN A 113 -1.09 22.62 19.05
CA ASN A 113 -1.90 23.29 20.09
C ASN A 113 -3.42 23.22 19.88
N ASN A 114 -3.90 22.55 18.82
CA ASN A 114 -5.31 22.44 18.49
C ASN A 114 -5.96 21.18 19.09
N ARG A 115 -7.25 21.30 19.41
CA ARG A 115 -8.09 20.19 19.91
C ARG A 115 -8.50 19.20 18.82
N TRP A 116 -8.41 19.59 17.55
CA TRP A 116 -8.72 18.79 16.37
C TRP A 116 -7.62 18.95 15.33
N ILE A 117 -7.57 18.02 14.38
CA ILE A 117 -6.72 18.09 13.21
C ILE A 117 -7.56 18.64 12.05
N GLU A 118 -7.05 19.70 11.44
CA GLU A 118 -7.62 20.34 10.27
C GLU A 118 -6.63 20.20 9.13
N ILE A 119 -7.16 19.89 7.95
CA ILE A 119 -6.42 19.64 6.72
C ILE A 119 -7.02 20.57 5.67
N ASP A 120 -6.15 21.31 4.99
CA ASP A 120 -6.48 22.22 3.91
C ASP A 120 -5.94 21.71 2.56
N GLU A 121 -6.24 22.44 1.48
CA GLU A 121 -5.80 22.09 0.14
C GLU A 121 -4.27 22.20 -0.08
N GLN A 122 -3.57 22.98 0.75
CA GLN A 122 -2.12 23.22 0.59
C GLN A 122 -1.32 21.95 0.93
N GLU A 123 -1.84 21.15 1.86
CA GLU A 123 -1.26 19.86 2.26
C GLU A 123 -1.20 18.82 1.13
N PHE A 124 -1.90 19.02 0.00
CA PHE A 124 -1.88 18.11 -1.15
C PHE A 124 -0.85 18.50 -2.24
N ALA A 125 -0.35 19.74 -2.23
CA ALA A 125 0.43 20.30 -3.33
C ALA A 125 1.91 19.86 -3.35
N GLU A 126 2.42 19.31 -2.25
CA GLU A 126 3.85 18.99 -2.12
C GLU A 126 4.28 17.63 -2.69
N GLU A 127 3.35 16.81 -3.21
CA GLU A 127 3.64 15.42 -3.62
C GLU A 127 3.49 15.13 -5.13
N GLU A 128 3.33 16.17 -5.96
CA GLU A 128 3.29 16.06 -7.44
C GLU A 128 4.68 16.20 -8.12
N GLN A 129 5.79 16.17 -7.37
CA GLN A 129 7.17 16.22 -7.91
C GLN A 129 7.87 14.86 -7.92
#